data_AF-A0A443Z0A8-F1
#
_entry.id   AF-A0A443Z0A8-F1
#
_cell.length_a   1.000
_cell.length_b   1.000
_cell.length_c   1.000
_cell.angle_alpha   90.00
_cell.angle_beta   90.00
_cell.angle_gamma   90.00
#
_symmetry.space_group_name_H-M   'P 1'
#
loop_
_entity.id
_entity.type
_entity.pdbx_description
1 polymer ?
#
loop_
_entity_poly.entity_id
_entity_poly.type
_entity_poly.pdbx_seq_one_letter_code
_entity_poly.pdbx_strand_id
1 'polypeptide(L)'
;MVKLIRKKLKGSTLIEVLIAMVIIVVIFTIAMQVFSNVMQTGVSFRNIKVQNQMMAIAQEVRETGVVPQETLVIDSIAYELKIGAEGAAGLPQLEISATQAGQKLGELKCLINQQQHEEN
;
A
#
# COMPACT_ATOMS: atom_id res chain seq x y z
N MET A 1 -15.23 69.01 21.95
CA MET A 1 -16.17 67.89 22.17
C MET A 1 -16.09 66.95 20.98
N VAL A 2 -15.65 65.71 21.18
CA VAL A 2 -15.53 64.72 20.09
C VAL A 2 -16.85 63.96 19.98
N LYS A 3 -17.53 64.08 18.83
CA LYS A 3 -18.81 63.45 18.54
C LYS A 3 -18.54 62.03 18.03
N LEU A 4 -18.74 61.02 18.88
CA LEU A 4 -18.58 59.60 18.48
C LEU A 4 -19.67 59.23 17.46
N ILE A 5 -19.26 59.07 16.20
CA ILE A 5 -20.11 58.55 15.12
C ILE A 5 -20.36 57.06 15.41
N ARG A 6 -21.53 56.74 15.99
CA ARG A 6 -21.99 55.35 16.14
C ARG A 6 -22.41 54.81 14.76
N LYS A 7 -21.44 54.41 13.94
CA LYS A 7 -21.69 53.67 12.70
C LYS A 7 -22.16 52.26 13.09
N LYS A 8 -23.47 52.02 13.03
CA LYS A 8 -24.04 50.67 13.21
C LYS A 8 -23.65 49.83 11.99
N LEU A 9 -22.74 48.88 12.16
CA LEU A 9 -22.47 47.87 11.13
C LEU A 9 -23.76 47.09 10.88
N LYS A 10 -24.18 46.97 9.62
CA LYS A 10 -25.36 46.16 9.24
C LYS A 10 -25.02 44.71 9.57
N GLY A 11 -25.65 44.14 10.61
CA GLY A 11 -25.44 42.75 11.07
C GLY A 11 -25.58 41.70 9.97
N SER A 12 -26.28 42.03 8.88
CA SER A 12 -26.35 41.24 7.63
C SER A 12 -24.98 40.84 7.09
N THR A 13 -23.97 41.71 7.17
CA THR A 13 -22.62 41.44 6.64
C THR A 13 -21.81 40.47 7.50
N LEU A 14 -22.01 40.46 8.82
CA LEU A 14 -21.32 39.52 9.71
C LEU A 14 -21.88 38.10 9.57
N ILE A 15 -23.21 37.98 9.47
CA ILE A 15 -23.87 36.69 9.26
C ILE A 15 -23.47 36.10 7.91
N GLU A 16 -23.38 36.92 6.86
CA GLU A 16 -22.93 36.50 5.53
C GLU A 16 -21.50 35.93 5.55
N VAL A 17 -20.57 36.61 6.23
CA VAL A 17 -19.18 36.12 6.37
C VAL A 17 -19.13 34.83 7.17
N LEU A 18 -19.96 34.68 8.20
CA LEU A 18 -20.02 33.46 9.01
C LEU A 18 -20.55 32.27 8.20
N ILE A 19 -21.63 32.48 7.43
CA ILE A 19 -22.17 31.47 6.51
C ILE A 19 -21.11 31.08 5.48
N ALA A 20 -20.40 32.06 4.89
CA ALA A 20 -19.32 31.80 3.94
C ALA A 20 -18.18 30.97 4.56
N MET A 21 -17.78 31.28 5.79
CA MET A 21 -16.76 30.51 6.52
C MET A 21 -17.18 29.04 6.69
N VAL A 22 -18.43 28.79 7.08
CA VAL A 22 -18.96 27.43 7.24
C VAL A 22 -18.95 26.67 5.92
N ILE A 23 -19.42 27.29 4.84
CA ILE A 23 -19.44 26.68 3.50
C ILE A 23 -18.02 26.29 3.07
N ILE A 24 -17.04 27.18 3.25
CA ILE A 24 -15.65 26.93 2.88
C ILE A 24 -15.07 25.74 3.68
N VAL A 25 -15.28 25.70 5.00
CA VAL A 25 -14.79 24.61 5.85
C VAL A 25 -15.37 23.25 5.43
N VAL A 26 -16.66 23.19 5.10
CA VAL A 26 -17.31 21.94 4.64
C VAL A 26 -16.68 21.47 3.33
N ILE A 27 -16.51 22.35 2.35
CA ILE A 27 -15.93 22.00 1.05
C ILE A 27 -14.48 21.52 1.22
N PHE A 28 -13.67 22.21 2.04
CA PHE A 28 -12.29 21.80 2.31
C PHE A 28 -12.22 20.43 2.97
N THR A 29 -13.13 20.14 3.90
CA THR A 29 -13.18 18.85 4.60
C THR A 29 -13.48 17.72 3.60
N ILE A 30 -14.47 17.92 2.72
CA ILE A 30 -14.81 16.94 1.67
C ILE A 30 -13.64 16.75 0.71
N ALA A 31 -12.99 17.84 0.28
CA ALA A 31 -11.84 17.79 -0.60
C ALA A 31 -10.66 17.03 0.02
N MET A 32 -10.36 17.27 1.31
CA MET A 32 -9.31 16.53 2.04
C MET A 32 -9.65 15.05 2.17
N GLN A 33 -10.92 14.69 2.38
CA GLN A 33 -11.34 13.30 2.45
C GLN A 33 -11.14 12.59 1.11
N VAL A 34 -11.53 13.23 0.01
CA VAL A 34 -11.27 12.72 -1.35
C VAL A 34 -9.77 12.58 -1.59
N PHE A 35 -8.99 13.62 -1.28
CA PHE A 35 -7.54 13.60 -1.42
C PHE A 35 -6.87 12.47 -0.62
N SER A 36 -7.28 12.27 0.63
CA SER A 36 -6.79 11.18 1.48
C SER A 36 -7.13 9.81 0.91
N ASN A 37 -8.35 9.64 0.39
CA ASN A 37 -8.75 8.38 -0.24
C ASN A 37 -7.92 8.11 -1.50
N VAL A 38 -7.64 9.13 -2.31
CA VAL A 38 -6.77 9.00 -3.50
C VAL A 38 -5.33 8.66 -3.08
N MET A 39 -4.79 9.32 -2.05
CA MET A 39 -3.45 8.99 -1.54
C MET A 39 -3.36 7.58 -0.95
N GLN A 40 -4.41 7.08 -0.28
CA GLN A 40 -4.43 5.71 0.26
C GLN A 40 -4.67 4.65 -0.81
N THR A 41 -5.39 4.96 -1.88
CA THR A 41 -5.68 4.01 -2.98
C THR A 41 -4.55 3.93 -4.01
N GLY A 42 -3.63 4.88 -4.02
CA GLY A 42 -2.38 4.74 -4.76
C GLY A 42 -1.60 3.53 -4.25
N VAL A 43 -1.38 2.54 -5.11
CA VAL A 43 -0.49 1.41 -4.82
C VAL A 43 0.83 2.01 -4.34
N SER A 44 1.12 1.88 -3.05
CA SER A 44 2.32 2.50 -2.47
C SER A 44 3.52 2.06 -3.30
N PHE A 45 4.40 2.99 -3.67
CA PHE A 45 5.65 2.65 -4.37
C PHE A 45 6.41 1.51 -3.66
N ARG A 46 6.26 1.44 -2.33
CA ARG A 46 6.72 0.33 -1.49
C ARG A 46 6.08 -1.01 -1.86
N ASN A 47 4.77 -1.08 -2.06
CA ASN A 47 4.07 -2.30 -2.48
C ASN A 47 4.50 -2.75 -3.88
N ILE A 48 4.73 -1.80 -4.79
CA ILE A 48 5.26 -2.10 -6.14
C ILE A 48 6.67 -2.68 -6.03
N LYS A 49 7.55 -2.04 -5.24
CA LYS A 49 8.92 -2.52 -5.01
C LYS A 49 8.91 -3.93 -4.40
N VAL A 50 8.07 -4.17 -3.40
CA VAL A 50 7.90 -5.49 -2.75
C VAL A 50 7.40 -6.53 -3.75
N GLN A 51 6.40 -6.22 -4.58
CA GLN A 51 5.93 -7.13 -5.63
C GLN A 51 7.04 -7.47 -6.63
N ASN A 52 7.79 -6.47 -7.10
CA ASN A 52 8.88 -6.70 -8.04
C ASN A 52 9.98 -7.57 -7.43
N GLN A 53 10.31 -7.37 -6.15
CA GLN A 53 11.26 -8.22 -5.42
C GLN A 53 10.73 -9.65 -5.27
N MET A 54 9.46 -9.84 -4.90
CA MET A 54 8.85 -11.17 -4.82
C MET A 54 8.84 -11.88 -6.19
N MET A 55 8.57 -11.15 -7.28
CA MET A 55 8.62 -11.72 -8.63
C MET A 55 10.04 -12.11 -9.03
N ALA A 56 11.06 -11.32 -8.69
CA ALA A 56 12.46 -11.66 -8.95
C ALA A 56 12.87 -12.93 -8.20
N ILE A 57 12.50 -13.04 -6.92
CA ILE A 57 12.75 -14.23 -6.10
C ILE A 57 12.02 -15.45 -6.70
N ALA A 58 10.75 -15.30 -7.08
CA ALA A 58 10.00 -16.40 -7.71
C ALA A 58 10.63 -16.85 -9.03
N GLN A 59 11.18 -15.93 -9.82
CA GLN A 59 11.86 -16.24 -11.06
C GLN A 59 13.18 -16.97 -10.81
N GLU A 60 13.98 -16.53 -9.84
CA GLU A 60 15.22 -17.19 -9.44
C GLU A 60 14.96 -18.62 -8.97
N VAL A 61 13.90 -18.85 -8.18
CA VAL A 61 13.50 -20.20 -7.74
C VAL A 61 13.03 -21.06 -8.92
N ARG A 62 12.38 -20.47 -9.93
CA ARG A 62 11.97 -21.20 -11.15
C ARG A 62 13.15 -21.59 -12.02
N GLU A 63 14.17 -20.76 -12.11
CA GLU A 63 15.36 -21.00 -12.96
C GLU A 63 16.35 -21.95 -12.29
N THR A 64 16.56 -21.81 -10.98
CA THR A 64 17.54 -22.62 -10.24
C THR A 64 16.95 -23.90 -9.67
N GLY A 65 15.62 -23.96 -9.48
CA GLY A 65 14.94 -25.07 -8.80
C GLY A 65 15.26 -25.17 -7.30
N VAL A 66 16.11 -24.27 -6.77
CA VAL A 66 16.57 -24.27 -5.39
C VAL A 66 15.86 -23.14 -4.64
N VAL A 67 15.30 -23.45 -3.48
CA VAL A 67 14.78 -22.42 -2.57
C VAL A 67 15.94 -21.95 -1.69
N PRO A 68 16.41 -20.69 -1.84
CA PRO A 68 17.67 -20.25 -1.25
C PRO A 68 17.65 -20.16 0.29
N GLN A 69 16.46 -20.04 0.91
CA GLN A 69 16.21 -20.11 2.36
C GLN A 69 14.69 -19.95 2.64
N GLU A 70 14.18 -20.50 3.75
CA GLU A 70 12.78 -20.30 4.18
C GLU A 70 12.48 -18.83 4.55
N THR A 71 13.51 -18.08 4.98
CA THR A 71 13.39 -16.65 5.32
C THR A 71 14.54 -15.85 4.74
N LEU A 72 14.20 -14.76 4.03
CA LEU A 72 15.15 -13.83 3.43
C LEU A 72 14.85 -12.42 3.95
N VAL A 73 15.87 -11.63 4.30
CA VAL A 73 15.67 -10.24 4.71
C VAL A 73 16.36 -9.30 3.73
N ILE A 74 15.58 -8.46 3.05
CA ILE A 74 16.08 -7.41 2.14
C ILE A 74 15.46 -6.09 2.57
N ASP A 75 16.27 -5.03 2.75
CA ASP A 75 15.79 -3.68 3.09
C ASP A 75 14.82 -3.62 4.29
N SER A 76 15.09 -4.40 5.33
CA SER A 76 14.24 -4.55 6.53
C SER A 76 12.85 -5.17 6.28
N ILE A 77 12.65 -5.80 5.12
CA ILE A 77 11.47 -6.61 4.80
C ILE A 77 11.86 -8.08 4.91
N ALA A 78 11.12 -8.84 5.71
CA ALA A 78 11.26 -10.29 5.82
C ALA A 78 10.36 -10.97 4.80
N TYR A 79 10.95 -11.81 3.96
CA TYR A 79 10.28 -12.65 2.97
C TYR A 79 10.31 -14.08 3.47
N GLU A 80 9.14 -14.66 3.69
CA GLU A 80 8.98 -16.08 4.01
C GLU A 80 8.64 -16.85 2.74
N LEU A 81 9.43 -17.86 2.41
CA LEU A 81 9.22 -18.77 1.29
C LEU A 81 8.72 -20.11 1.83
N LYS A 82 7.57 -20.58 1.37
CA LYS A 82 6.98 -21.87 1.73
C LYS A 82 6.68 -22.65 0.46
N ILE A 83 7.21 -23.87 0.36
CA ILE A 83 6.81 -24.82 -0.69
C ILE A 83 5.65 -25.66 -0.13
N GLY A 84 4.46 -25.46 -0.65
CA GLY A 84 3.32 -26.34 -0.38
C GLY A 84 3.42 -27.63 -1.19
N ALA A 85 3.09 -28.75 -0.56
CA ALA A 85 2.88 -30.01 -1.25
C ALA A 85 1.56 -29.92 -2.03
N GLU A 86 1.67 -29.94 -3.37
CA GLU A 86 0.59 -30.03 -4.35
C GLU A 86 -0.31 -28.80 -4.55
N GLY A 87 -0.05 -28.08 -5.64
CA GLY A 87 -1.00 -27.16 -6.28
C GLY A 87 -1.85 -27.87 -7.35
N ALA A 88 -2.66 -27.10 -8.07
CA ALA A 88 -3.46 -27.63 -9.19
C ALA A 88 -2.55 -28.30 -10.24
N ALA A 89 -2.89 -29.55 -10.62
CA ALA A 89 -2.14 -30.40 -11.56
C ALA A 89 -0.86 -31.08 -11.03
N GLY A 90 -0.67 -31.21 -9.71
CA GLY A 90 0.43 -31.99 -9.13
C GLY A 90 1.79 -31.28 -9.15
N LEU A 91 1.81 -29.99 -9.47
CA LEU A 91 3.01 -29.16 -9.41
C LEU A 91 3.17 -28.56 -8.00
N PRO A 92 4.40 -28.49 -7.47
CA PRO A 92 4.66 -27.83 -6.20
C PRO A 92 4.31 -26.34 -6.30
N GLN A 93 3.74 -25.81 -5.22
CA GLN A 93 3.32 -24.41 -5.12
C GLN A 93 4.27 -23.65 -4.22
N LEU A 94 4.86 -22.58 -4.74
CA LEU A 94 5.67 -21.64 -3.96
C LEU A 94 4.77 -20.50 -3.46
N GLU A 95 4.79 -20.26 -2.17
CA GLU A 95 4.16 -19.13 -1.50
C GLU A 95 5.24 -18.23 -0.91
N ILE A 96 5.22 -16.95 -1.28
CA ILE A 96 6.13 -15.92 -0.79
C ILE A 96 5.30 -14.89 -0.04
N SER A 97 5.59 -14.69 1.25
CA SER A 97 4.94 -13.67 2.09
C SER A 97 5.94 -12.62 2.53
N ALA A 98 5.63 -11.34 2.28
CA ALA A 98 6.48 -10.22 2.68
C ALA A 98 5.91 -9.51 3.92
N THR A 99 6.72 -9.37 4.97
CA THR A 99 6.35 -8.76 6.25
C THR A 99 7.39 -7.71 6.65
N GLN A 100 6.94 -6.54 7.11
CA GLN A 100 7.82 -5.52 7.66
C GLN A 100 7.21 -4.93 8.93
N ALA A 101 7.96 -4.95 10.03
CA ALA A 101 7.51 -4.47 11.35
C ALA A 101 6.15 -5.07 11.78
N GLY A 102 5.89 -6.34 11.45
CA GLY A 102 4.64 -7.04 11.79
C GLY A 102 3.47 -6.78 10.83
N GLN A 103 3.61 -5.88 9.85
CA GLN A 103 2.59 -5.65 8.82
C GLN A 103 2.90 -6.46 7.56
N LYS A 104 1.92 -7.25 7.10
CA LYS A 104 1.99 -7.96 5.81
C LYS A 104 1.93 -6.93 4.67
N LEU A 105 2.96 -6.90 3.84
CA LEU A 105 3.09 -6.00 2.69
C LEU A 105 2.59 -6.63 1.39
N GLY A 106 2.62 -7.96 1.31
CA GLY A 106 2.16 -8.68 0.12
C GLY A 106 2.30 -10.18 0.25
N GLU A 107 1.69 -10.88 -0.69
CA GLU A 107 1.76 -12.32 -0.87
C GLU A 107 1.81 -12.63 -2.36
N LEU A 108 2.65 -13.58 -2.73
CA LEU A 108 2.73 -14.11 -4.09
C LEU A 108 2.63 -15.63 -4.01
N LYS A 109 1.69 -16.20 -4.76
CA LYS A 109 1.58 -17.65 -4.94
C LYS A 109 1.87 -17.98 -6.39
N CYS A 110 2.80 -18.90 -6.64
CA CYS A 110 3.13 -19.33 -7.99
C CYS A 110 3.43 -20.82 -8.04
N LEU A 111 3.05 -21.46 -9.15
CA LEU A 111 3.47 -22.82 -9.45
C LEU A 111 4.93 -22.80 -9.90
N ILE A 112 5.70 -23.77 -9.42
CA ILE A 112 7.09 -24.01 -9.80
C ILE A 112 7.19 -25.35 -10.53
N ASN A 113 7.97 -25.40 -11.60
CA ASN A 113 8.25 -26.63 -12.31
C ASN A 113 9.56 -27.16 -11.72
N GLN A 114 9.52 -28.22 -10.91
CA GLN A 114 10.74 -28.93 -10.55
C GLN A 114 11.24 -29.61 -11.81
N GLN A 115 12.11 -28.95 -12.58
CA GLN A 115 12.88 -29.67 -13.57
C GLN A 115 13.78 -30.64 -12.82
N GLN A 116 13.51 -31.93 -13.02
CA GLN A 116 14.32 -33.04 -12.56
C GLN A 116 15.77 -32.78 -12.97
N HIS A 117 16.62 -32.42 -12.00
CA HIS A 117 18.05 -32.57 -12.14
C HIS A 117 18.40 -34.00 -11.72
N GLU A 118 17.94 -34.97 -12.51
CA GLU A 118 18.58 -36.29 -12.59
C GLU A 118 19.75 -36.14 -13.57
N GLU A 119 20.86 -35.54 -13.12
CA GLU A 119 22.12 -35.62 -13.84
C GLU A 119 22.95 -36.79 -13.29
N ASN A 120 23.01 -37.84 -14.14
CA ASN A 120 23.98 -38.95 -14.28
C ASN A 120 24.88 -39.35 -13.11
#